data_AF-A0AAW8AQV1-F1
#
_entry.id   AF-A0AAW8AQV1-F1
#
_cell.length_a   1.000
_cell.length_b   1.000
_cell.length_c   1.000
_cell.angle_alpha   90.00
_cell.angle_beta   90.00
_cell.angle_gamma   90.00
#
_symmetry.space_group_name_H-M   'P 1'
#
loop_
_entity.id
_entity.type
_entity.pdbx_description
1 polymer ?
#
loop_
_entity_poly.entity_id
_entity_poly.type
_entity_poly.pdbx_seq_one_letter_code
_entity_poly.pdbx_strand_id
1 'polypeptide(L)'
;LAAGLSRDPRELPSPLVGKPAPAFRLTALESTAGPITPQDLHGKVWMLNVWASWCTACRAEHAVLNAFAKQSSVPIYGLNYKDDA
;
A
#
# COMPACT_ATOMS: atom_id res chain seq x y z
N LEU A 1 10.37 3.50 -31.15
CA LEU A 1 9.59 4.69 -30.72
C LEU A 1 8.06 4.54 -30.89
N ALA A 2 7.50 3.39 -31.34
CA ALA A 2 6.06 3.26 -31.64
C ALA A 2 5.24 2.37 -30.68
N ALA A 3 5.86 1.70 -29.71
CA ALA A 3 5.18 0.69 -28.87
C ALA A 3 4.16 1.25 -27.85
N GLY A 4 4.08 2.56 -27.67
CA GLY A 4 3.17 3.21 -26.72
C GLY A 4 1.78 3.53 -27.28
N LEU A 5 1.62 3.61 -28.61
CA LEU A 5 0.39 4.09 -29.27
C LEU A 5 -0.73 3.04 -29.36
N SER A 6 -0.42 1.77 -29.09
CA SER A 6 -1.37 0.65 -29.15
C SER A 6 -1.77 0.09 -27.78
N ARG A 7 -1.24 0.66 -26.67
CA ARG A 7 -1.59 0.25 -25.31
C ARG A 7 -2.67 1.19 -24.77
N ASP A 8 -3.66 0.64 -24.08
CA ASP A 8 -4.62 1.47 -23.36
C ASP A 8 -3.87 2.21 -22.23
N PRO A 9 -3.83 3.56 -22.24
CA PRO A 9 -3.12 4.33 -21.23
C PRO A 9 -3.72 4.18 -19.82
N ARG A 10 -4.91 3.56 -19.69
CA ARG A 10 -5.54 3.21 -18.41
C ARG A 10 -5.11 1.85 -17.88
N GLU A 11 -4.49 1.01 -18.72
CA GLU A 11 -3.93 -0.26 -18.28
C GLU A 11 -2.55 -0.04 -17.67
N LEU A 12 -2.48 -0.16 -16.35
CA LEU A 12 -1.23 -0.21 -15.59
C LEU A 12 -1.00 -1.67 -15.14
N PRO A 13 -0.42 -2.53 -15.99
CA PRO A 13 -0.15 -3.91 -15.63
C PRO A 13 0.85 -3.95 -14.47
N SER A 14 0.40 -4.44 -13.31
CA SER A 14 1.25 -4.57 -12.13
C SER A 14 2.24 -5.73 -12.34
N PRO A 15 3.57 -5.48 -12.28
CA PRO A 15 4.57 -6.52 -12.46
C PRO A 15 4.70 -7.48 -11.27
N LEU A 16 3.91 -7.27 -10.20
CA LEU A 16 3.99 -7.98 -8.93
C LEU A 16 2.81 -8.94 -8.69
N VAL A 17 1.83 -9.00 -9.60
CA VAL A 17 0.72 -9.97 -9.48
C VAL A 17 1.27 -11.40 -9.53
N GLY A 18 0.81 -12.24 -8.61
CA GLY A 18 1.26 -13.64 -8.49
C GLY A 18 2.65 -13.82 -7.87
N LYS A 19 3.33 -12.74 -7.49
CA LYS A 19 4.63 -12.78 -6.80
C LYS A 19 4.43 -12.67 -5.29
N PRO A 20 5.37 -13.22 -4.48
CA PRO A 20 5.33 -13.01 -3.03
C PRO A 20 5.43 -11.52 -2.69
N ALA A 21 4.83 -11.13 -1.56
CA ALA A 21 5.02 -9.80 -1.02
C ALA A 21 6.51 -9.52 -0.77
N PRO A 22 7.03 -8.32 -1.09
CA PRO A 22 8.44 -7.98 -0.86
C PRO A 22 8.85 -8.17 0.59
N ALA A 23 10.09 -8.62 0.81
CA ALA A 23 10.64 -8.73 2.16
C ALA A 23 10.83 -7.35 2.78
N PHE A 24 10.31 -7.14 3.99
CA PHE A 24 10.55 -5.95 4.80
C PHE A 24 10.57 -6.29 6.28
N ARG A 25 11.17 -5.41 7.07
CA ARG A 25 11.15 -5.44 8.53
C ARG A 25 11.15 -4.01 9.03
N LEU A 26 9.99 -3.51 9.42
CA LEU A 26 9.78 -2.09 9.71
C LEU A 26 9.10 -1.93 11.07
N THR A 27 9.49 -0.91 11.82
CA THR A 27 8.82 -0.54 13.07
C THR A 27 7.59 0.32 12.74
N ALA A 28 6.51 0.14 13.49
CA ALA A 28 5.35 1.01 13.36
C ALA A 28 5.66 2.40 13.93
N LEU A 29 5.08 3.45 13.33
CA LEU A 29 5.37 4.85 13.67
C LEU A 29 5.11 5.18 15.14
N GLU A 30 3.95 4.75 15.66
CA GLU A 30 3.47 5.10 17.01
C GLU A 30 3.63 3.97 18.03
N SER A 31 4.32 2.87 17.68
CA SER A 31 4.34 1.67 18.52
C SER A 31 5.70 1.37 19.10
N THR A 32 5.72 1.00 20.38
CA THR A 32 6.85 0.32 21.02
C THR A 32 6.87 -1.18 20.73
N ALA A 33 5.89 -1.70 19.99
CA ALA A 33 5.87 -3.09 19.57
C ALA A 33 7.03 -3.41 18.63
N GLY A 34 7.37 -4.70 18.57
CA GLY A 34 8.40 -5.21 17.67
C GLY A 34 8.10 -4.93 16.18
N PRO A 35 9.11 -5.08 15.32
CA PRO A 35 8.96 -4.80 13.90
C PRO A 35 7.99 -5.75 13.21
N ILE A 36 7.29 -5.22 12.20
CA ILE A 36 6.34 -5.94 11.35
C ILE A 36 7.08 -6.49 10.13
N THR A 37 6.75 -7.73 9.77
CA THR A 37 7.27 -8.43 8.60
C THR A 37 6.14 -9.07 7.77
N PRO A 38 6.35 -9.39 6.48
CA PRO A 38 5.38 -10.12 5.68
C PRO A 38 4.94 -11.46 6.28
N GLN A 39 5.83 -12.12 7.04
CA GLN A 39 5.56 -13.41 7.70
C GLN A 39 4.43 -13.27 8.72
N ASP A 40 4.35 -12.15 9.44
CA ASP A 40 3.29 -11.87 10.42
C ASP A 40 1.90 -11.72 9.76
N LEU A 41 1.89 -11.44 8.46
CA LEU A 41 0.69 -11.19 7.65
C LEU A 41 0.30 -12.42 6.79
N HIS A 42 1.10 -13.49 6.83
CA HIS A 42 0.88 -14.66 6.01
C HIS A 42 -0.44 -15.36 6.37
N GLY A 43 -1.15 -15.88 5.35
CA GLY A 43 -2.45 -16.54 5.52
C GLY A 43 -3.63 -15.59 5.75
N LYS A 44 -3.41 -14.27 5.78
CA LYS A 44 -4.45 -13.25 5.86
C LYS A 44 -4.52 -12.47 4.55
N VAL A 45 -5.70 -12.00 4.19
CA VAL A 45 -5.86 -10.99 3.14
C VAL A 45 -5.68 -9.63 3.80
N TRP A 46 -4.81 -8.79 3.25
CA TRP A 46 -4.51 -7.46 3.77
C TRP A 46 -4.20 -6.49 2.63
N MET A 47 -4.38 -5.21 2.88
CA MET A 47 -4.07 -4.14 1.94
C MET A 47 -2.89 -3.32 2.46
N LEU A 48 -1.94 -3.00 1.58
CA LEU A 48 -0.86 -2.06 1.86
C LEU A 48 -1.14 -0.76 1.10
N ASN A 49 -1.29 0.34 1.82
CA ASN A 49 -1.37 1.68 1.24
C ASN A 49 -0.05 2.40 1.44
N VAL A 50 0.56 2.88 0.36
CA VAL A 50 1.80 3.68 0.41
C VAL A 50 1.41 5.14 0.40
N TRP A 51 1.78 5.89 1.43
CA TRP A 51 1.36 7.28 1.60
C TRP A 51 2.46 8.15 2.18
N ALA A 52 2.25 9.47 2.11
CA ALA A 52 3.08 10.47 2.78
C ALA A 52 2.26 11.75 3.01
N SER A 53 2.66 12.57 3.98
CA SER A 53 2.01 13.84 4.33
C SER A 53 1.99 14.83 3.15
N TRP A 54 3.07 14.85 2.36
CA TRP A 54 3.23 15.70 1.18
C TRP A 54 2.43 15.21 -0.04
N CYS A 55 1.88 13.99 -0.01
CA CYS A 55 1.16 13.40 -1.14
C CYS A 55 -0.29 13.89 -1.24
N THR A 56 -0.56 14.81 -2.19
CA THR A 56 -1.92 15.34 -2.43
C THR A 56 -2.93 14.27 -2.84
N ALA A 57 -2.54 13.32 -3.68
CA ALA A 57 -3.41 12.21 -4.09
C ALA A 57 -3.81 11.34 -2.88
N CYS A 58 -2.86 11.07 -1.98
CA CYS A 58 -3.09 10.29 -0.78
C CYS A 58 -4.12 10.96 0.15
N ARG A 59 -4.08 12.30 0.27
CA ARG A 59 -5.11 13.04 1.03
C ARG A 59 -6.51 12.90 0.43
N ALA A 60 -6.63 12.92 -0.91
CA ALA A 60 -7.90 12.68 -1.58
C ALA A 60 -8.40 11.23 -1.39
N GLU A 61 -7.48 10.25 -1.41
CA GLU A 61 -7.79 8.83 -1.24
C GLU A 61 -8.19 8.46 0.20
N HIS A 62 -7.70 9.21 1.19
CA HIS A 62 -7.88 8.94 2.62
C HIS A 62 -9.34 8.73 3.04
N ALA A 63 -10.27 9.55 2.54
CA ALA A 63 -11.69 9.42 2.87
C ALA A 63 -12.29 8.09 2.36
N VAL A 64 -11.85 7.63 1.19
CA VAL A 64 -12.30 6.37 0.58
C VAL A 64 -11.75 5.18 1.37
N LEU A 65 -10.46 5.20 1.73
CA LEU A 65 -9.84 4.15 2.53
C LEU A 65 -10.48 4.02 3.91
N ASN A 66 -10.80 5.14 4.56
CA ASN A 66 -11.52 5.14 5.84
C ASN A 66 -12.94 4.58 5.70
N ALA A 67 -13.64 4.87 4.61
CA ALA A 67 -14.95 4.30 4.35
C ALA A 67 -14.85 2.78 4.13
N PHE A 68 -13.86 2.33 3.35
CA PHE A 68 -13.59 0.91 3.14
C PHE A 68 -13.26 0.19 4.46
N ALA A 69 -12.38 0.77 5.29
CA ALA A 69 -11.97 0.18 6.57
C ALA A 69 -13.15 -0.01 7.55
N LYS A 70 -14.20 0.81 7.44
CA LYS A 70 -15.42 0.67 8.25
C LYS A 70 -16.36 -0.43 7.75
N GLN A 71 -16.30 -0.77 6.47
CA GLN A 71 -17.22 -1.72 5.82
C GLN A 71 -16.60 -3.10 5.61
N SER A 72 -15.27 -3.15 5.50
CA SER A 72 -14.51 -4.34 5.17
C SER A 72 -13.79 -4.89 6.41
N SER A 73 -13.68 -6.21 6.50
CA SER A 73 -12.83 -6.88 7.50
C SER A 73 -11.36 -6.96 7.08
N VAL A 74 -11.00 -6.47 5.88
CA VAL A 74 -9.63 -6.50 5.39
C VAL A 74 -8.81 -5.41 6.09
N PRO A 75 -7.76 -5.74 6.87
CA PRO A 75 -6.91 -4.76 7.50
C PRO A 75 -6.11 -3.96 6.46
N ILE A 76 -6.05 -2.64 6.65
CA ILE A 76 -5.19 -1.73 5.89
C ILE A 76 -3.94 -1.42 6.71
N TYR A 77 -2.78 -1.66 6.13
CA TYR A 77 -1.48 -1.23 6.65
C TYR A 77 -0.99 -0.02 5.85
N GLY A 78 -0.59 1.05 6.53
CA GLY A 78 -0.03 2.25 5.90
C GLY A 78 1.50 2.23 5.91
N LEU A 79 2.13 2.23 4.75
CA LEU A 79 3.57 2.47 4.60
C LEU A 79 3.81 3.97 4.42
N ASN A 80 4.32 4.61 5.46
CA ASN A 80 4.80 5.98 5.36
C ASN A 80 6.11 6.00 4.54
N TYR A 81 6.09 6.67 3.40
CA TYR A 81 7.18 6.62 2.42
C TYR A 81 7.86 7.98 2.27
N LYS A 82 9.12 8.05 2.72
CA LYS A 82 9.97 9.25 2.62
C LYS A 82 9.23 10.50 3.12
N ASP A 83 8.69 10.39 4.31
CA ASP A 83 8.04 11.50 5.00
C ASP A 83 8.98 11.99 6.11
N ASP A 84 8.99 13.29 6.33
CA ASP A 84 9.83 13.95 7.34
C ASP A 84 9.04 14.29 8.61
N ALA A 85 7.73 14.01 8.61
CA ALA A 85 6.77 14.39 9.65
C ALA A 85 6.87 13.52 10.91
#